data_AF-A0A6L9EUQ7-F1
#
_entry.id   AF-A0A6L9EUQ7-F1
#
_cell.length_a   1.000
_cell.length_b   1.000
_cell.length_c   1.000
_cell.angle_alpha   90.00
_cell.angle_beta   90.00
_cell.angle_gamma   90.00
#
_symmetry.space_group_name_H-M   'P 1'
#
loop_
_entity.id
_entity.type
_entity.pdbx_description
1 polymer ?
#
loop_
_entity_poly.entity_id
_entity_poly.type
_entity_poly.pdbx_seq_one_letter_code
_entity_poly.pdbx_strand_id
1 'polypeptide(L)'
;MLFYNNPEKNFFAGKVVCGTCNQAFTRKGWKSKNSYRKVWQCQERYKVKGVQGCTNRHIDEAILVDAFTLSWNALLENREELKKKWETTAEFGNPLEQYRAVQFADITEDAKHIKEIDTDFILRTLDHIKVYETGRIIIRFMDGTEMECNGE
;
A
#
# COMPACT_ATOMS: atom_id res chain seq x y z
N MET A 1 25.79 -4.33 -3.10
CA MET A 1 24.99 -5.09 -2.10
C MET A 1 23.58 -5.18 -2.67
N LEU A 2 23.22 -6.32 -3.24
CA LEU A 2 21.95 -6.51 -3.93
C LEU A 2 20.84 -6.73 -2.89
N PHE A 3 19.89 -5.81 -2.79
CA PHE A 3 18.66 -6.02 -2.03
C PHE A 3 17.89 -7.14 -2.72
N TYR A 4 17.91 -8.33 -2.13
CA TYR A 4 17.19 -9.50 -2.65
C TYR A 4 15.68 -9.23 -2.50
N ASN A 5 15.10 -8.58 -3.50
CA ASN A 5 13.66 -8.52 -3.72
C ASN A 5 13.23 -9.93 -4.08
N ASN A 6 12.91 -10.75 -3.08
CA ASN A 6 12.10 -11.93 -3.30
C ASN A 6 10.62 -11.48 -3.25
N PRO A 7 9.97 -11.20 -4.40
CA PRO A 7 8.59 -10.72 -4.44
C PRO A 7 7.63 -11.69 -3.75
N GLU A 8 7.88 -13.00 -3.79
CA GLU A 8 7.03 -14.02 -3.15
C GLU A 8 6.94 -13.89 -1.62
N LYS A 9 7.83 -13.11 -0.99
CA LYS A 9 7.82 -12.88 0.47
C LYS A 9 7.68 -11.41 0.87
N ASN A 10 7.57 -10.47 -0.08
CA ASN A 10 7.61 -9.03 0.20
C ASN A 10 6.69 -8.22 -0.72
N PHE A 11 5.38 -8.42 -0.58
CA PHE A 11 4.34 -7.84 -1.45
C PHE A 11 4.25 -6.30 -1.40
N PHE A 12 4.73 -5.65 -0.34
CA PHE A 12 4.76 -4.18 -0.24
C PHE A 12 6.09 -3.55 -0.68
N ALA A 13 7.03 -4.34 -1.24
CA ALA A 13 8.33 -3.82 -1.68
C ALA A 13 8.17 -2.66 -2.67
N GLY A 14 8.78 -1.52 -2.36
CA GLY A 14 8.70 -0.31 -3.19
C GLY A 14 7.34 0.40 -3.20
N LYS A 15 6.34 -0.11 -2.47
CA LYS A 15 4.99 0.49 -2.41
C LYS A 15 4.75 1.32 -1.15
N VAL A 16 5.56 1.17 -0.10
CA VAL A 16 5.40 1.95 1.14
C VAL A 16 6.29 3.19 1.11
N VAL A 17 5.68 4.36 1.24
CA VAL A 17 6.30 5.68 1.10
C VAL A 17 6.12 6.49 2.39
N CYS A 18 7.15 7.24 2.75
CA CYS A 18 7.11 8.16 3.89
C CYS A 18 6.31 9.42 3.56
N GLY A 19 5.22 9.67 4.28
CA GLY A 19 4.46 10.92 4.16
C GLY A 19 5.23 12.16 4.61
N THR A 20 6.32 12.00 5.37
CA THR A 20 7.13 13.12 5.90
C THR A 20 8.23 13.56 4.94
N CYS A 21 8.99 12.63 4.36
CA CYS A 21 10.14 12.94 3.50
C CYS A 21 10.04 12.37 2.07
N ASN A 22 8.91 11.73 1.74
CA ASN A 22 8.62 11.11 0.45
C ASN A 22 9.61 10.02 0.00
N GLN A 23 10.41 9.49 0.93
CA GLN A 23 11.34 8.38 0.70
C GLN A 23 10.69 7.04 1.01
N ALA A 24 11.20 5.97 0.39
CA ALA A 24 10.67 4.62 0.59
C ALA A 24 10.87 4.12 2.04
N PHE A 25 9.93 3.32 2.50
CA PHE A 25 10.14 2.47 3.67
C PHE A 25 10.87 1.20 3.24
N THR A 26 11.68 0.68 4.17
CA THR A 26 12.40 -0.58 4.01
C THR A 26 11.89 -1.58 5.04
N ARG A 27 11.69 -2.82 4.60
CA ARG A 27 11.28 -3.91 5.47
C ARG A 27 12.46 -4.40 6.31
N LYS A 28 12.24 -4.56 7.61
CA LYS A 28 13.21 -5.04 8.58
C LYS A 28 12.58 -6.13 9.44
N GLY A 29 13.34 -7.17 9.76
CA GLY A 29 12.97 -8.17 10.76
C GLY A 29 13.48 -7.74 12.13
N TRP A 30 12.60 -7.53 13.09
CA TRP A 30 12.98 -7.25 14.48
C TRP A 30 12.71 -8.49 15.32
N LYS A 31 13.78 -9.01 15.93
CA LYS A 31 13.72 -10.17 16.82
C LYS A 31 13.66 -9.69 18.27
N SER A 32 12.58 -10.03 18.95
CA SER A 32 12.44 -9.94 20.40
C SER A 32 12.68 -11.33 21.03
N LYS A 33 12.83 -11.41 22.36
CA LYS A 33 13.15 -12.67 23.07
C LYS A 33 12.25 -13.86 22.65
N ASN A 34 10.96 -13.62 22.39
CA ASN A 34 9.97 -14.65 22.03
C ASN A 34 9.22 -14.40 20.70
N SER A 35 9.52 -13.33 19.94
CA SER A 35 8.76 -13.02 18.73
C SER A 35 9.64 -12.44 17.63
N TYR A 36 9.31 -12.80 16.38
CA TYR A 36 9.88 -12.18 15.19
C TYR A 36 8.79 -11.34 14.54
N ARG A 37 8.98 -10.02 14.53
CA ARG A 37 8.06 -9.09 13.89
C ARG A 37 8.69 -8.46 12.66
N LYS A 38 7.88 -8.27 11.63
CA LYS A 38 8.29 -7.61 10.41
C LYS A 38 7.80 -6.17 10.47
N VAL A 39 8.73 -5.24 10.37
CA VAL A 39 8.44 -3.81 10.48
C VAL A 39 8.92 -3.08 9.25
N TRP A 40 8.24 -2.02 8.89
CA TRP A 40 8.61 -1.11 7.83
C TRP A 40 9.10 0.19 8.46
N GLN A 41 10.27 0.65 8.02
CA GLN A 41 10.88 1.88 8.52
C GLN A 41 11.41 2.73 7.38
N CYS A 42 11.15 4.04 7.44
CA CYS A 42 11.71 5.02 6.51
C CYS A 42 13.23 4.85 6.39
N GLN A 43 13.74 4.74 5.16
CA GLN A 43 15.16 4.52 4.90
C GLN A 43 16.05 5.67 5.40
N GLU A 44 15.53 6.90 5.41
CA GLU A 44 16.28 8.08 5.83
C GLU A 44 16.42 8.20 7.35
N ARG A 45 15.68 7.41 8.15
CA ARG A 45 15.70 7.56 9.62
C ARG A 45 17.07 7.32 10.24
N TYR A 46 17.82 6.34 9.72
CA TYR A 46 19.15 5.96 10.21
C TYR A 46 20.14 5.78 9.06
N LYS A 47 20.05 6.64 8.04
CA LYS A 47 20.98 6.62 6.91
C LYS A 47 22.43 6.87 7.34
N VAL A 48 22.61 7.73 8.34
CA VAL A 48 23.89 7.98 9.00
C VAL A 48 23.80 7.42 10.41
N LYS A 49 24.76 6.56 10.77
CA LYS A 49 24.80 5.92 12.10
C LYS A 49 24.94 6.99 13.19
N GLY A 50 24.04 6.97 14.17
CA GLY A 50 24.05 7.90 15.30
C GLY A 50 23.40 9.26 15.02
N VAL A 51 22.93 9.51 13.79
CA VAL A 51 22.19 10.73 13.45
C VAL A 51 20.73 10.35 13.18
N GLN A 52 19.82 10.99 13.90
CA GLN A 52 18.41 10.87 13.60
C GLN A 52 18.10 11.65 12.32
N GLY A 53 17.72 10.94 11.27
CA GLY A 53 17.18 11.55 10.04
C GLY A 53 15.68 11.78 10.16
N CYS A 54 14.90 11.18 9.25
CA CYS A 54 13.45 11.31 9.26
C CYS A 54 12.82 10.88 10.60
N THR A 55 11.91 11.71 11.13
CA THR A 55 11.23 11.51 12.43
C THR A 55 10.12 10.47 12.38
N ASN A 56 9.71 10.06 11.17
CA ASN A 56 8.60 9.15 10.97
C ASN A 56 8.80 7.80 11.69
N ARG A 57 7.70 7.25 12.20
CA ARG A 57 7.65 6.04 13.00
C ARG A 57 7.81 4.80 12.12
N HIS A 58 8.13 3.68 12.76
CA HIS A 58 8.02 2.39 12.09
C HIS A 58 6.56 1.94 12.13
N ILE A 59 6.18 1.08 11.19
CA ILE A 59 4.86 0.48 11.13
C ILE A 59 5.01 -1.04 11.01
N ASP A 60 4.19 -1.79 11.73
CA ASP A 60 4.21 -3.25 11.65
C ASP A 60 3.57 -3.70 10.31
N GLU A 61 4.13 -4.75 9.70
CA GLU A 61 3.62 -5.28 8.42
C GLU A 61 2.15 -5.70 8.52
N ALA A 62 1.72 -6.23 9.68
CA ALA A 62 0.32 -6.59 9.93
C ALA A 62 -0.62 -5.39 9.77
N ILE A 63 -0.25 -4.21 10.28
CA ILE A 63 -1.07 -2.99 10.17
C ILE A 63 -1.23 -2.58 8.70
N LEU A 64 -0.17 -2.72 7.89
CA LEU A 64 -0.26 -2.44 6.45
C LEU A 64 -1.19 -3.42 5.72
N VAL A 65 -1.15 -4.70 6.10
CA VAL A 65 -2.05 -5.73 5.53
C VAL A 65 -3.49 -5.44 5.91
N ASP A 66 -3.75 -5.12 7.18
CA ASP A 66 -5.09 -4.81 7.67
C ASP A 66 -5.63 -3.54 7.02
N ALA A 67 -4.82 -2.48 6.94
CA ALA A 67 -5.21 -1.24 6.27
C ALA A 67 -5.55 -1.47 4.79
N PHE A 68 -4.74 -2.25 4.07
CA PHE A 68 -5.03 -2.60 2.68
C PHE A 68 -6.33 -3.41 2.55
N THR A 69 -6.52 -4.43 3.39
CA THR A 69 -7.71 -5.27 3.38
C THR A 69 -8.98 -4.46 3.66
N LEU A 70 -8.94 -3.58 4.65
CA LEU A 70 -10.04 -2.68 4.99
C LEU A 70 -10.35 -1.72 3.84
N SER A 71 -9.32 -1.09 3.27
CA SER A 71 -9.48 -0.16 2.16
C SER A 71 -10.03 -0.85 0.91
N TRP A 72 -9.56 -2.06 0.60
CA TRP A 72 -10.05 -2.81 -0.55
C TRP A 72 -11.51 -3.20 -0.37
N ASN A 73 -11.90 -3.68 0.81
CA ASN A 73 -13.29 -4.03 1.08
C ASN A 73 -14.20 -2.79 1.04
N ALA A 74 -13.74 -1.64 1.58
CA ALA A 74 -14.45 -0.38 1.44
C ALA A 74 -14.57 0.10 -0.02
N LEU A 75 -13.57 -0.19 -0.86
CA LEU A 75 -13.63 0.07 -2.30
C LEU A 75 -14.72 -0.79 -2.95
N LEU A 76 -14.81 -2.08 -2.60
CA LEU A 76 -15.86 -2.98 -3.09
C LEU A 76 -17.27 -2.56 -2.64
N GLU A 77 -17.41 -2.06 -1.42
CA GLU A 77 -18.70 -1.52 -0.92
C GLU A 77 -19.17 -0.31 -1.73
N ASN A 78 -18.23 0.51 -2.22
CA ASN A 78 -18.51 1.68 -3.06
C ASN A 78 -18.43 1.39 -4.57
N ARG A 79 -18.39 0.12 -4.99
CA ARG A 79 -18.14 -0.26 -6.39
C ARG A 79 -19.13 0.33 -7.39
N GLU A 80 -20.40 0.49 -7.02
CA GLU A 80 -21.43 1.01 -7.93
C GLU A 80 -21.20 2.49 -8.29
N GLU A 81 -20.68 3.27 -7.34
CA GLU A 81 -20.28 4.66 -7.58
C GLU A 81 -18.99 4.72 -8.38
N LEU A 82 -18.01 3.90 -8.02
CA LEU A 82 -16.73 3.81 -8.71
C LEU A 82 -16.87 3.30 -10.15
N LYS A 83 -17.86 2.44 -10.43
CA LYS A 83 -18.14 1.96 -11.79
C LYS A 83 -18.44 3.10 -12.75
N LYS A 84 -19.25 4.08 -12.34
CA LYS A 84 -19.54 5.29 -13.16
C LYS A 84 -18.27 6.10 -13.41
N LYS A 85 -17.41 6.22 -12.40
CA LYS A 85 -16.10 6.88 -12.53
C LYS A 85 -15.20 6.12 -13.50
N TRP A 86 -15.14 4.80 -13.42
CA TRP A 86 -14.33 3.97 -14.31
C TRP A 86 -14.86 3.98 -15.75
N GLU A 87 -16.17 3.95 -15.97
CA GLU A 87 -16.78 4.11 -17.30
C GLU A 87 -16.36 5.44 -17.94
N THR A 88 -16.48 6.54 -17.18
CA THR A 88 -16.05 7.87 -17.65
C THR A 88 -14.54 7.92 -17.91
N THR A 89 -13.74 7.32 -17.02
CA THR A 89 -12.27 7.30 -17.14
C THR A 89 -11.82 6.42 -18.31
N ALA A 90 -12.54 5.34 -18.59
CA ALA A 90 -12.27 4.45 -19.73
C ALA A 90 -12.55 5.15 -21.08
N GLU A 91 -13.48 6.09 -21.12
CA GLU A 91 -13.79 6.86 -22.33
C GLU A 91 -12.85 8.06 -22.52
N PHE A 92 -12.58 8.83 -21.47
CA PHE A 92 -11.92 10.15 -21.58
C PHE A 92 -10.53 10.25 -20.94
N GLY A 93 -10.11 9.25 -20.17
CA GLY A 93 -8.81 9.24 -19.50
C GLY A 93 -7.63 9.12 -20.46
N ASN A 94 -6.42 9.29 -19.94
CA ASN A 94 -5.22 8.95 -20.72
C ASN A 94 -5.08 7.42 -20.89
N PRO A 95 -4.24 6.91 -21.82
CA PRO A 95 -4.17 5.48 -22.10
C PRO A 95 -3.90 4.58 -20.88
N LEU A 96 -3.13 5.06 -19.90
CA LEU A 96 -2.87 4.30 -18.67
C LEU A 96 -4.10 4.30 -17.76
N GLU A 97 -4.77 5.45 -17.60
CA GLU A 97 -5.99 5.57 -16.81
C GLU A 97 -7.13 4.72 -17.40
N GLN A 98 -7.32 4.76 -18.72
CA GLN A 98 -8.31 3.95 -19.41
C GLN A 98 -8.07 2.45 -19.17
N TYR A 99 -6.83 2.00 -19.33
CA TYR A 99 -6.44 0.62 -19.05
C TYR A 99 -6.73 0.23 -17.59
N ARG A 100 -6.38 1.08 -16.63
CA ARG A 100 -6.62 0.80 -15.21
C ARG A 100 -8.11 0.81 -14.85
N ALA A 101 -8.90 1.70 -15.43
CA ALA A 101 -10.34 1.75 -15.21
C ALA A 101 -11.03 0.45 -15.66
N VAL A 102 -10.70 -0.04 -16.86
CA VAL A 102 -11.22 -1.32 -17.36
C VAL A 102 -10.77 -2.47 -16.46
N GLN A 103 -9.47 -2.54 -16.12
CA GLN A 103 -8.95 -3.57 -15.23
C GLN A 103 -9.64 -3.58 -13.85
N PHE A 104 -9.94 -2.42 -13.28
CA PHE A 104 -10.62 -2.34 -11.98
C PHE A 104 -12.09 -2.72 -12.06
N ALA A 105 -12.79 -2.35 -13.14
CA ALA A 105 -14.14 -2.84 -13.38
C ALA A 105 -14.16 -4.37 -13.44
N ASP A 106 -13.25 -4.99 -14.21
CA ASP A 106 -13.14 -6.45 -14.34
C ASP A 106 -12.80 -7.12 -13.01
N ILE A 107 -11.82 -6.58 -12.26
CA ILE A 107 -11.39 -7.17 -10.98
C ILE A 107 -12.51 -7.10 -9.92
N THR A 108 -13.42 -6.12 -10.00
CA THR A 108 -14.42 -5.87 -8.95
C THR A 108 -15.83 -6.38 -9.26
N GLU A 109 -16.13 -6.77 -10.51
CA GLU A 109 -17.46 -7.17 -10.97
C GLU A 109 -18.11 -8.25 -10.08
N ASP A 110 -17.38 -9.33 -9.82
CA ASP A 110 -17.83 -10.45 -8.95
C ASP A 110 -16.99 -10.62 -7.68
N ALA A 111 -16.16 -9.62 -7.36
CA ALA A 111 -15.27 -9.71 -6.21
C ALA A 111 -16.05 -9.74 -4.89
N LYS A 112 -15.66 -10.68 -4.03
CA LYS A 112 -16.09 -10.72 -2.63
C LYS A 112 -15.01 -10.10 -1.75
N HIS A 113 -15.38 -9.74 -0.53
CA HIS A 113 -14.43 -9.27 0.47
C HIS A 113 -13.29 -10.25 0.64
N ILE A 114 -12.07 -9.72 0.60
CA ILE A 114 -10.85 -10.52 0.75
C ILE A 114 -10.54 -10.69 2.24
N LYS A 115 -10.01 -11.87 2.58
CA LYS A 115 -9.49 -12.18 3.91
C LYS A 115 -7.99 -12.44 3.90
N GLU A 116 -7.47 -12.82 2.74
CA GLU A 116 -6.06 -13.07 2.51
C GLU A 116 -5.64 -12.34 1.24
N ILE A 117 -4.40 -11.86 1.26
CA ILE A 117 -3.79 -11.13 0.16
C ILE A 117 -2.63 -11.94 -0.40
N ASP A 118 -2.54 -12.00 -1.72
CA ASP A 118 -1.34 -12.50 -2.39
C ASP A 118 -0.57 -11.36 -3.07
N THR A 119 0.63 -11.68 -3.54
CA THR A 119 1.53 -10.68 -4.10
C THR A 119 1.03 -10.16 -5.44
N ASP A 120 0.50 -11.01 -6.32
CA ASP A 120 0.01 -10.59 -7.64
C ASP A 120 -1.14 -9.60 -7.47
N PHE A 121 -2.06 -9.92 -6.56
CA PHE A 121 -3.19 -9.07 -6.25
C PHE A 121 -2.77 -7.66 -5.81
N ILE A 122 -1.82 -7.55 -4.88
CA ILE A 122 -1.29 -6.26 -4.43
C ILE A 122 -0.57 -5.53 -5.56
N LEU A 123 0.23 -6.22 -6.37
CA LEU A 123 0.96 -5.58 -7.47
C LEU A 123 0.02 -4.98 -8.53
N ARG A 124 -1.13 -5.63 -8.76
CA ARG A 124 -2.13 -5.20 -9.75
C ARG A 124 -3.04 -4.08 -9.25
N THR A 125 -3.33 -4.03 -7.96
CA THR A 125 -4.33 -3.12 -7.37
C THR A 125 -3.74 -1.94 -6.61
N LEU A 126 -2.63 -2.13 -5.88
CA LEU A 126 -2.04 -1.09 -5.05
C LEU A 126 -1.04 -0.25 -5.84
N ASP A 127 -1.22 1.07 -5.88
CA ASP A 127 -0.18 1.99 -6.35
C ASP A 127 0.88 2.11 -5.24
N HIS A 128 0.53 2.79 -4.15
CA HIS A 128 1.40 2.97 -2.99
C HIS A 128 0.62 3.23 -1.69
N ILE A 129 1.31 3.09 -0.56
CA ILE A 129 0.82 3.40 0.78
C ILE A 129 1.69 4.51 1.37
N LYS A 130 1.12 5.65 1.72
CA LYS A 130 1.81 6.71 2.47
C LYS A 130 1.56 6.55 3.95
N VAL A 131 2.64 6.49 4.73
CA VAL A 131 2.59 6.43 6.19
C VAL A 131 3.14 7.73 6.76
N TYR A 132 2.36 8.41 7.61
CA TYR A 132 2.74 9.67 8.25
C TYR A 132 3.16 9.45 9.71
N GLU A 133 3.93 10.39 10.24
CA GLU A 133 4.39 10.36 11.63
C GLU A 133 3.24 10.34 12.65
N THR A 134 2.10 10.95 12.30
CA THR A 134 0.88 11.00 13.13
C THR A 134 0.19 9.65 13.28
N GLY A 135 0.60 8.62 12.53
CA GLY A 135 -0.12 7.33 12.45
C GLY A 135 -1.17 7.29 11.32
N ARG A 136 -1.39 8.40 10.62
CA ARG A 136 -2.25 8.43 9.42
C ARG A 136 -1.63 7.60 8.29
N ILE A 137 -2.45 6.79 7.64
CA ILE A 137 -2.09 5.94 6.50
C ILE A 137 -2.99 6.34 5.33
N ILE A 138 -2.40 6.59 4.17
CA ILE A 138 -3.16 6.80 2.92
C ILE A 138 -2.83 5.66 1.97
N ILE A 139 -3.84 4.95 1.52
CA ILE A 139 -3.73 3.88 0.53
C ILE A 139 -4.22 4.44 -0.80
N ARG A 140 -3.36 4.39 -1.81
CA ARG A 140 -3.71 4.76 -3.18
C ARG A 140 -3.75 3.52 -4.05
N PHE A 141 -4.88 3.31 -4.71
CA PHE A 141 -5.07 2.24 -5.68
C PHE A 141 -4.66 2.69 -7.09
N MET A 142 -4.40 1.72 -7.96
CA MET A 142 -3.98 1.94 -9.34
C MET A 142 -5.05 2.60 -10.22
N ASP A 143 -6.32 2.59 -9.81
CA ASP A 143 -7.40 3.37 -10.45
C ASP A 143 -7.42 4.86 -10.01
N GLY A 144 -6.49 5.24 -9.12
CA GLY A 144 -6.38 6.58 -8.56
C GLY A 144 -7.28 6.86 -7.37
N THR A 145 -8.03 5.87 -6.86
CA THR A 145 -8.80 6.02 -5.62
C THR A 145 -7.85 6.08 -4.43
N GLU A 146 -8.10 7.04 -3.53
CA GLU A 146 -7.34 7.23 -2.29
C GLU A 146 -8.24 7.00 -1.09
N MET A 147 -7.75 6.24 -0.12
CA MET A 147 -8.45 5.96 1.13
C MET A 147 -7.55 6.27 2.31
N GLU A 148 -8.13 6.87 3.34
CA GLU A 148 -7.45 7.20 4.58
C GLU A 148 -7.81 6.20 5.67
N CYS A 149 -6.80 5.70 6.37
CA CYS A 149 -6.92 4.83 7.52
C CYS A 149 -6.08 5.38 8.68
N ASN A 150 -6.52 5.11 9.91
CA ASN A 150 -5.73 5.37 11.11
C ASN A 150 -4.97 4.09 11.47
N GLY A 151 -3.65 4.21 11.68
CA GLY A 151 -2.78 3.10 12.06
C GLY A 151 -2.60 2.92 13.57
N GLU A 152 -3.68 3.07 14.35
CA GLU A 152 -3.66 2.89 15.83
C GLU A 152 -3.40 1.44 16.25
#